data_AF-A0A392N0Z1-F1
#
_entry.id   AF-A0A392N0Z1-F1
#
_cell.length_a   1.000
_cell.length_b   1.000
_cell.length_c   1.000
_cell.angle_alpha   90.00
_cell.angle_beta   90.00
_cell.angle_gamma   90.00
#
_symmetry.space_group_name_H-M   'P 1'
#
loop_
_entity.id
_entity.type
_entity.pdbx_description
1 polymer ?
#
loop_
_entity_poly.entity_id
_entity_poly.type
_entity_poly.pdbx_seq_one_letter_code
_entity_poly.pdbx_strand_id
1 'polypeptide(L)'
;MLVETSKGNLSVVVVRPTIVTSTYREPFPGWVEGLRTIDSVVVAYGKGKLTSFMADLDAVVDVIPADMVVNAIIVAMMAHANQPSDDHIIYHVGSSIHVHTLLASFKGT
;
A
#
# COMPACT_ATOMS: atom_id res chain seq x y z
N MET A 1 19.97 7.59 -8.01
CA MET A 1 18.63 7.50 -8.63
C MET A 1 18.51 8.69 -9.58
N LEU A 2 17.97 8.58 -10.80
CA LEU A 2 17.98 9.68 -11.78
C LEU A 2 17.35 10.99 -11.24
N VAL A 3 16.33 10.84 -10.40
CA VAL A 3 15.66 11.95 -9.71
C VAL A 3 16.63 12.70 -8.79
N GLU A 4 17.46 11.99 -8.02
CA GLU A 4 18.46 12.61 -7.15
C GLU A 4 19.53 13.38 -7.93
N THR A 5 19.98 12.82 -9.05
CA THR A 5 20.99 13.48 -9.88
C THR A 5 20.43 14.72 -10.60
N SER A 6 19.11 14.81 -10.76
CA SER A 6 18.42 15.87 -11.50
C SER A 6 17.69 16.88 -10.62
N LYS A 7 17.71 16.72 -9.28
CA LYS A 7 16.86 17.52 -8.38
C LYS A 7 17.30 18.97 -8.19
N GLY A 8 18.56 19.30 -8.49
CA GLY A 8 19.12 20.63 -8.21
C GLY A 8 18.96 21.00 -6.73
N ASN A 9 18.32 22.14 -6.46
CA ASN A 9 18.07 22.63 -5.09
C ASN A 9 16.70 22.19 -4.51
N LEU A 10 16.02 21.24 -5.14
CA LEU A 10 14.73 20.74 -4.67
C LEU A 10 14.93 19.72 -3.54
N SER A 11 14.17 19.87 -2.45
CA SER A 11 14.03 18.83 -1.43
C SER A 11 13.22 17.66 -2.01
N VAL A 12 13.81 16.47 -2.01
CA VAL A 12 13.20 15.26 -2.60
C VAL A 12 13.10 14.18 -1.53
N VAL A 13 11.92 13.57 -1.47
CA VAL A 13 11.65 12.41 -0.62
C VAL A 13 11.04 11.32 -1.48
N VAL A 14 11.54 10.10 -1.35
CA VAL A 14 11.03 8.93 -2.09
C VAL A 14 10.18 8.08 -1.15
N VAL A 15 8.87 8.02 -1.41
CA VAL A 15 7.94 7.15 -0.70
C VAL A 15 7.77 5.84 -1.46
N ARG A 16 8.00 4.71 -0.80
CA ARG A 16 7.87 3.35 -1.35
C ARG A 16 6.79 2.59 -0.58
N PRO A 17 5.52 2.68 -1.02
CA PRO A 17 4.44 1.97 -0.36
C PRO A 17 4.49 0.46 -0.63
N THR A 18 3.82 -0.31 0.23
CA THR A 18 3.49 -1.73 -0.02
C THR A 18 2.28 -1.84 -0.96
N ILE A 19 1.61 -3.00 -1.04
CA ILE A 19 0.51 -3.19 -1.98
C ILE A 19 -0.64 -2.25 -1.61
N VAL A 20 -0.88 -1.25 -2.45
CA VAL A 20 -1.95 -0.28 -2.20
C VAL A 20 -3.30 -0.90 -2.53
N THR A 21 -4.23 -0.85 -1.58
CA THR A 21 -5.63 -1.29 -1.76
C THR A 21 -6.60 -0.11 -1.61
N SER A 22 -7.89 -0.39 -1.58
CA SER A 22 -8.97 0.58 -1.37
C SER A 22 -8.76 1.48 -0.14
N THR A 23 -9.44 2.62 -0.14
CA THR A 23 -9.42 3.57 0.97
C THR A 23 -10.06 2.99 2.23
N TYR A 24 -9.46 3.26 3.38
CA TYR A 24 -10.02 2.88 4.67
C TYR A 24 -11.16 3.82 5.08
N ARG A 25 -10.98 5.14 4.94
CA ARG A 25 -11.95 6.16 5.38
C ARG A 25 -12.18 7.26 4.36
N GLU A 26 -11.13 7.87 3.83
CA GLU A 26 -11.25 9.09 3.02
C GLU A 26 -10.92 8.81 1.55
N PRO A 27 -11.54 9.50 0.57
CA PRO A 27 -12.68 10.43 0.70
C PRO A 27 -14.01 9.72 1.04
N PHE A 28 -14.10 8.41 0.82
CA PHE A 28 -15.14 7.52 1.33
C PHE A 28 -14.58 6.10 1.42
N PRO A 29 -15.05 5.25 2.35
CA PRO A 29 -14.52 3.89 2.53
C PRO A 29 -14.73 3.01 1.31
N GLY A 30 -13.72 2.18 0.98
CA GLY A 30 -13.80 1.20 -0.10
C GLY A 30 -13.66 1.78 -1.51
N TRP A 31 -13.29 3.06 -1.66
CA TRP A 31 -12.97 3.62 -2.96
C TRP A 31 -11.72 2.95 -3.52
N VAL A 32 -11.78 2.55 -4.79
CA VAL A 32 -10.66 1.93 -5.49
C VAL A 32 -10.61 2.43 -6.93
N GLU A 33 -9.41 2.79 -7.39
CA GLU A 33 -9.18 3.15 -8.79
C GLU A 33 -8.77 1.91 -9.58
N GLY A 34 -9.76 1.19 -10.09
CA GLY A 34 -9.57 -0.04 -10.86
C GLY A 34 -9.23 -1.26 -9.99
N LEU A 35 -9.20 -2.44 -10.61
CA LEU A 35 -8.90 -3.70 -9.92
C LEU A 35 -7.45 -4.07 -10.21
N ARG A 36 -6.58 -4.01 -9.19
CA ARG A 36 -5.16 -4.36 -9.30
C ARG A 36 -4.81 -5.51 -8.36
N THR A 37 -3.94 -6.40 -8.84
CA THR A 37 -3.31 -7.50 -8.10
C THR A 37 -4.21 -8.20 -7.07
N ILE A 38 -4.25 -7.72 -5.82
CA ILE A 38 -5.04 -8.33 -4.75
C ILE A 38 -6.55 -8.04 -4.90
N ASP A 39 -6.92 -6.86 -5.39
CA ASP A 39 -8.32 -6.45 -5.52
C ASP A 39 -9.05 -7.33 -6.54
N SER A 40 -8.37 -7.78 -7.60
CA SER A 40 -8.96 -8.68 -8.60
C SER A 40 -9.21 -10.08 -8.04
N VAL A 41 -8.29 -10.59 -7.20
CA VAL A 41 -8.45 -11.86 -6.47
C VAL A 41 -9.64 -11.77 -5.51
N VAL A 42 -9.71 -10.70 -4.72
CA VAL A 42 -10.81 -10.44 -3.79
C VAL A 42 -12.17 -10.37 -4.52
N VAL A 43 -12.25 -9.64 -5.63
CA VAL A 43 -13.49 -9.53 -6.42
C VAL A 43 -13.87 -10.85 -7.09
N ALA A 44 -12.90 -11.60 -7.63
CA ALA A 44 -13.17 -12.90 -8.25
C ALA A 44 -13.73 -13.90 -7.23
N TYR A 45 -13.18 -13.89 -6.01
CA TYR A 45 -13.69 -14.68 -4.89
C TYR A 45 -15.09 -14.24 -4.47
N GLY A 46 -15.31 -12.93 -4.24
CA GLY A 46 -16.62 -12.40 -3.86
C GLY A 46 -17.73 -12.65 -4.90
N LYS A 47 -17.37 -12.79 -6.18
CA LYS A 47 -18.29 -13.16 -7.26
C LYS A 47 -18.47 -14.69 -7.44
N GLY A 48 -17.82 -15.50 -6.61
CA GLY A 48 -17.82 -16.97 -6.72
C GLY A 48 -17.11 -17.51 -7.96
N LYS A 49 -16.34 -16.68 -8.68
CA LYS A 49 -15.56 -17.09 -9.85
C LYS A 49 -14.22 -17.72 -9.48
N LEU A 50 -13.74 -17.44 -8.28
CA LEU A 50 -12.55 -18.05 -7.70
C LEU A 50 -12.98 -18.83 -6.45
N THR A 51 -12.85 -20.15 -6.48
CA THR A 51 -13.28 -21.04 -5.39
C THR A 51 -12.14 -21.38 -4.41
N SER A 52 -10.89 -21.23 -4.84
CA SER A 52 -9.70 -21.41 -4.00
C SER A 52 -8.54 -20.58 -4.54
N PHE A 53 -7.65 -20.15 -3.65
CA PHE A 53 -6.43 -19.43 -3.97
C PHE A 53 -5.26 -20.12 -3.25
N MET A 54 -4.25 -20.56 -4.00
CA MET A 54 -3.03 -21.11 -3.40
C MET A 54 -2.20 -19.95 -2.86
N ALA A 55 -2.31 -19.71 -1.55
CA ALA A 55 -1.47 -18.81 -0.79
C ALA A 55 -0.79 -19.58 0.34
N ASP A 56 0.44 -19.19 0.64
CA ASP A 56 1.08 -19.57 1.89
C ASP A 56 0.42 -18.76 3.03
N LEU A 57 -0.11 -19.48 4.02
CA LEU A 57 -0.80 -18.88 5.17
C LEU A 57 0.15 -18.22 6.17
N ASP A 58 1.41 -18.65 6.15
CA ASP A 58 2.46 -18.11 7.01
C ASP A 58 3.19 -16.94 6.31
N ALA A 59 2.89 -16.68 5.04
CA ALA A 59 3.43 -15.53 4.32
C ALA A 59 2.75 -14.23 4.75
N VAL A 60 3.58 -13.23 5.08
CA VAL A 60 3.12 -11.88 5.37
C VAL A 60 2.84 -11.15 4.06
N VAL A 61 1.57 -10.80 3.83
CA VAL A 61 1.15 -9.91 2.74
C VAL A 61 0.95 -8.51 3.31
N ASP A 62 1.85 -7.58 3.01
CA ASP A 62 1.69 -6.18 3.42
C ASP A 62 0.86 -5.42 2.39
N VAL A 63 -0.34 -5.05 2.81
CA VAL A 63 -1.23 -4.14 2.09
C VAL A 63 -1.35 -2.84 2.85
N ILE A 64 -1.50 -1.72 2.15
CA ILE A 64 -1.73 -0.42 2.77
C ILE A 64 -2.93 0.28 2.12
N PRO A 65 -3.88 0.85 2.89
CA PRO A 65 -4.96 1.64 2.32
C PRO A 65 -4.46 2.88 1.58
N ALA A 66 -5.09 3.21 0.45
CA ALA A 66 -4.68 4.35 -0.39
C ALA A 66 -4.65 5.70 0.36
N ASP A 67 -5.62 5.95 1.24
CA ASP A 67 -5.70 7.16 2.05
C ASP A 67 -4.57 7.27 3.08
N MET A 68 -4.10 6.15 3.61
CA MET A 68 -2.92 6.14 4.48
C MET A 68 -1.63 6.46 3.71
N VAL A 69 -1.49 5.99 2.47
CA VAL A 69 -0.35 6.34 1.60
C VAL A 69 -0.33 7.83 1.32
N VAL A 70 -1.49 8.41 0.97
CA VAL A 70 -1.63 9.86 0.73
C VAL A 70 -1.25 10.65 1.98
N ASN A 71 -1.73 10.25 3.15
CA ASN A 71 -1.36 10.90 4.42
C ASN A 71 0.14 10.82 4.69
N ALA A 72 0.77 9.66 4.45
CA ALA A 72 2.22 9.51 4.61
C ALA A 72 3.01 10.44 3.67
N ILE A 73 2.57 10.59 2.41
CA ILE A 73 3.18 11.50 1.44
C ILE A 73 3.08 12.95 1.93
N ILE A 74 1.91 13.38 2.41
CA ILE A 74 1.70 14.75 2.93
C ILE A 74 2.60 15.02 4.14
N VAL A 75 2.66 14.08 5.09
CA VAL A 75 3.50 14.19 6.29
C VAL A 75 4.99 14.25 5.91
N ALA A 76 5.43 13.38 5.01
CA ALA A 76 6.82 13.37 4.54
C ALA A 76 7.18 14.69 3.84
N MET A 77 6.32 15.22 2.98
CA MET A 77 6.53 16.54 2.36
C MET A 77 6.68 17.64 3.41
N MET A 78 5.78 17.69 4.40
CA MET A 78 5.83 18.70 5.46
C MET A 78 7.08 18.58 6.33
N ALA A 79 7.51 17.36 6.67
CA ALA A 79 8.69 17.11 7.49
C ALA A 79 10.00 17.59 6.83
N HIS A 80 10.05 17.54 5.49
CA HIS A 80 11.24 17.87 4.70
C HIS A 80 11.12 19.18 3.89
N ALA A 81 10.04 19.93 4.07
CA ALA A 81 9.77 21.17 3.32
C ALA A 81 10.87 22.23 3.47
N ASN A 82 11.50 22.31 4.65
CA ASN A 82 12.52 23.30 4.99
C ASN A 82 13.91 22.68 5.22
N GLN A 83 14.11 21.41 4.87
CA GLN A 83 15.40 20.74 5.06
C GLN A 83 16.32 21.01 3.86
N PRO A 84 17.66 21.08 4.09
CA PRO A 84 18.62 21.19 3.01
C PRO A 84 18.49 20.01 2.04
N SER A 85 18.70 20.26 0.75
CA SER A 85 18.54 19.28 -0.34
C SER A 85 19.58 18.14 -0.32
N ASP A 86 20.42 18.01 0.70
CA ASP A 86 21.58 17.11 0.66
C ASP A 86 21.27 15.68 1.14
N ASP A 87 20.17 15.48 1.86
CA ASP A 87 19.82 14.15 2.37
C ASP A 87 18.96 13.36 1.37
N HIS A 88 19.38 12.13 1.08
CA HIS A 88 18.60 11.17 0.28
C HIS A 88 17.67 10.38 1.20
N ILE A 89 16.40 10.76 1.21
CA ILE A 89 15.42 10.25 2.17
C ILE A 89 14.44 9.31 1.49
N ILE A 90 14.40 8.08 1.98
CA ILE A 90 13.48 7.03 1.49
C ILE A 90 12.61 6.56 2.67
N TYR A 91 11.30 6.68 2.51
CA TYR A 91 10.33 6.08 3.42
C TYR A 91 9.73 4.82 2.82
N HIS A 92 9.84 3.71 3.54
CA HIS A 92 9.02 2.53 3.27
C HIS A 92 7.74 2.63 4.08
N VAL A 93 6.58 2.55 3.41
CA VAL A 93 5.28 2.78 4.05
C VAL A 93 4.41 1.54 3.85
N GLY A 94 4.15 0.83 4.94
CA GLY A 94 3.28 -0.35 4.99
C GLY A 94 2.39 -0.29 6.22
N SER A 95 1.38 -1.15 6.28
CA SER A 95 0.48 -1.22 7.45
C SER A 95 0.76 -2.44 8.32
N SER A 96 1.63 -3.35 7.88
CA SER A 96 1.73 -4.68 8.49
C SER A 96 2.55 -4.71 9.78
N ILE A 97 1.96 -5.34 10.80
CA ILE A 97 2.66 -6.10 11.83
C ILE A 97 2.01 -7.49 11.80
N HIS A 98 2.59 -8.45 11.08
CA HIS A 98 2.19 -9.87 11.06
C HIS A 98 0.66 -10.11 10.99
N VAL A 99 0.07 -9.92 9.81
CA VAL A 99 -1.33 -10.30 9.57
C VAL A 99 -1.39 -11.82 9.47
N HIS A 100 -1.85 -12.50 10.52
CA HIS A 100 -2.29 -13.89 10.40
C HIS A 100 -3.48 -13.87 9.45
N THR A 101 -3.27 -14.32 8.22
CA THR A 101 -4.33 -14.46 7.21
C THR A 101 -5.32 -15.46 7.78
N LEU A 102 -6.37 -14.96 8.44
CA LEU A 102 -7.56 -15.73 8.80
C LEU A 102 -8.26 -16.08 7.49
N LEU A 103 -7.71 -17.07 6.79
CA LEU A 103 -8.45 -17.85 5.83
C LEU A 103 -9.48 -18.61 6.66
N ALA A 104 -10.69 -18.06 6.68
CA ALA A 104 -11.87 -18.81 7.03
C ALA A 104 -11.97 -19.97 6.02
N SER A 105 -11.33 -21.10 6.34
CA SER A 105 -11.67 -22.39 5.76
C SER A 105 -13.07 -22.73 6.25
N PHE A 106 -14.10 -22.24 5.56
CA PHE A 106 -15.43 -22.81 5.69
C PHE A 106 -15.41 -24.15 4.98
N LYS A 107 -15.13 -25.20 5.78
CA LYS A 107 -15.35 -26.59 5.42
C LYS A 107 -16.74 -26.70 4.81
N GLY A 108 -16.80 -27.17 3.57
CA GLY A 108 -18.04 -27.60 2.97
C GLY A 108 -18.65 -28.76 3.76
N THR A 109 -19.91 -28.58 4.14
CA THR A 109 -21.04 -29.52 3.98
C THR A 109 -22.30 -28.68 3.96
#